data_AF-A0AA88R7X1-F1
#
_entry.id   AF-A0AA88R7X1-F1
#
_cell.length_a   1.000
_cell.length_b   1.000
_cell.length_c   1.000
_cell.angle_alpha   90.00
_cell.angle_beta   90.00
_cell.angle_gamma   90.00
#
_symmetry.space_group_name_H-M   'P 1'
#
loop_
_entity.id
_entity.type
_entity.pdbx_description
1 polymer ?
#
loop_
_entity_poly.entity_id
_entity_poly.type
_entity_poly.pdbx_seq_one_letter_code
_entity_poly.pdbx_strand_id
1 'polypeptide(L)'
;MSSWNDSLHFCWWDGVTCGRRHSSHHLRSFVERLSRFLGKPNLLKGSKTEEQREGKIPPEVGRLVRLQQLRLYNNSFDGEIPANISHCSKLQHFALPGNRLVGNTFGQLRNLSFLGFAKNNLSGRIPPSVYNISLLTVFLLSFNQFDGSLPPGFGMMLPHLQVFNLYQNNLAGPLPSGPEPIFWTSLSRDWQARSLTSENGLSGEIPSSLGDCTSLETIYFERNFFQGFIPPSLQLLRGLSILGLSHNNLTGHIPRFLEHFALNTLDLSFNNFDDEVPTKGALANLSVIALVGDNRLCGGVPELQLPNCTIKGPKTYRKLSLALTLVISIGCAVVGFNLWRSLLLLEMLTGKTPTDPMFQESLDLHRYAQTALPDNIMEIVEPILASDDEEEPAAAVSNNRSRAKRRDCLVFLIKIGLSCSVKSPQDRTEISSAIHELNSVRSFLQTTRD
;
A
#
# COMPACT_ATOMS: atom_id res chain seq x y z
N MET A 1 -3.45 40.77 -12.74
CA MET A 1 -4.79 40.14 -12.88
C MET A 1 -5.85 41.19 -12.59
N SER A 2 -6.53 41.74 -13.61
CA SER A 2 -7.60 42.75 -13.41
C SER A 2 -9.01 42.18 -13.59
N SER A 3 -9.15 40.97 -14.17
CA SER A 3 -10.47 40.41 -14.51
C SER A 3 -11.03 39.42 -13.48
N TRP A 4 -10.18 38.67 -12.75
CA TRP A 4 -10.60 37.66 -11.75
C TRP A 4 -10.80 38.29 -10.36
N ASN A 5 -11.77 39.20 -10.27
CA ASN A 5 -12.17 39.82 -9.01
C ASN A 5 -13.70 39.79 -8.87
N ASP A 6 -14.19 40.09 -7.67
CA ASP A 6 -15.63 40.14 -7.37
C ASP A 6 -16.35 41.29 -8.08
N SER A 7 -15.59 42.22 -8.68
CA SER A 7 -16.12 43.39 -9.35
C SER A 7 -16.70 43.09 -10.74
N LEU A 8 -16.38 41.93 -11.33
CA LEU A 8 -16.84 41.54 -12.66
C LEU A 8 -17.57 40.19 -12.63
N HIS A 9 -18.62 40.08 -13.42
CA HIS A 9 -19.31 38.80 -13.61
C HIS A 9 -18.33 37.77 -14.17
N PHE A 10 -18.33 36.55 -13.62
CA PHE A 10 -17.33 35.51 -13.91
C PHE A 10 -17.17 35.15 -15.40
N CYS A 11 -18.18 35.40 -16.24
CA CYS A 11 -18.06 35.22 -17.70
C CYS A 11 -17.13 36.23 -18.39
N TRP A 12 -16.68 37.25 -17.66
CA TRP A 12 -15.73 38.26 -18.13
C TRP A 12 -14.32 38.03 -17.58
N TRP A 13 -14.12 36.96 -16.83
CA TRP A 13 -12.81 36.55 -16.36
C TRP A 13 -12.00 35.98 -17.51
N ASP A 14 -10.74 36.40 -17.63
CA ASP A 14 -9.86 35.92 -18.70
C ASP A 14 -9.72 34.40 -18.63
N GLY A 15 -9.95 33.72 -19.76
CA GLY A 15 -9.90 32.25 -19.84
C GLY A 15 -11.19 31.52 -19.43
N VAL A 16 -12.23 32.22 -18.96
CA VAL A 16 -13.55 31.63 -18.68
C VAL A 16 -14.45 31.70 -19.92
N THR A 17 -14.86 30.55 -20.43
CA THR A 17 -15.83 30.47 -21.54
C THR A 17 -17.22 30.15 -20.99
N CYS A 18 -18.19 31.04 -21.20
CA CYS A 18 -19.58 30.81 -20.83
C CYS A 18 -20.44 30.31 -22.01
N GLY A 19 -21.48 29.53 -21.71
CA GLY A 19 -22.41 29.01 -22.71
C GLY A 19 -23.27 30.08 -23.39
N ARG A 20 -23.92 29.73 -24.51
CA ARG A 20 -24.64 30.62 -25.44
C ARG A 20 -25.74 31.52 -24.83
N ARG A 21 -26.20 31.27 -23.60
CA ARG A 21 -27.19 32.13 -22.90
C ARG A 21 -26.58 33.35 -22.20
N HIS A 22 -25.24 33.46 -22.10
CA HIS A 22 -24.54 34.54 -21.41
C HIS A 22 -23.40 35.14 -22.25
N SER A 23 -23.56 35.19 -23.58
CA SER A 23 -22.53 35.68 -24.50
C SER A 23 -22.15 37.14 -24.25
N SER A 24 -20.87 37.40 -23.92
CA SER A 24 -20.31 38.75 -23.97
C SER A 24 -20.12 39.16 -25.43
N HIS A 25 -20.66 40.32 -25.81
CA HIS A 25 -20.75 40.80 -27.19
C HIS A 25 -19.43 41.34 -27.77
N HIS A 26 -18.27 41.03 -27.19
CA HIS A 26 -16.97 41.54 -27.66
C HIS A 26 -16.02 40.47 -28.23
N LEU A 27 -16.49 39.22 -28.36
CA LEU A 27 -15.70 38.15 -29.00
C LEU A 27 -15.52 38.30 -30.54
N ARG A 28 -16.07 39.34 -31.19
CA ARG A 28 -15.88 39.52 -32.64
C ARG A 28 -14.52 40.09 -33.04
N SER A 29 -13.86 40.87 -32.18
CA SER A 29 -12.54 41.46 -32.52
C SER A 29 -11.37 40.49 -32.34
N PHE A 30 -11.52 39.46 -31.49
CA PHE A 30 -10.45 38.48 -31.25
C PHE A 30 -10.52 37.27 -32.19
N VAL A 31 -11.73 36.88 -32.62
CA VAL A 31 -11.95 35.73 -33.51
C VAL A 31 -11.42 35.98 -34.94
N GLU A 32 -11.43 37.23 -35.42
CA GLU A 32 -10.85 37.57 -36.73
C GLU A 32 -9.30 37.53 -36.76
N ARG A 33 -8.63 37.51 -35.59
CA ARG A 33 -7.17 37.25 -35.51
C ARG A 33 -6.82 35.76 -35.36
N LEU A 34 -7.77 34.93 -34.94
CA LEU A 34 -7.59 33.49 -34.68
C LEU A 34 -7.80 32.59 -35.91
N SER A 35 -8.50 33.07 -36.94
CA SER A 35 -8.75 32.33 -38.18
C SER A 35 -7.53 32.19 -39.12
N ARG A 36 -6.39 32.85 -38.80
CA ARG A 36 -5.09 32.60 -39.45
C ARG A 36 -4.21 31.56 -38.72
N PHE A 37 -4.69 30.98 -37.61
CA PHE A 37 -3.91 30.12 -36.72
C PHE A 37 -4.55 28.73 -36.46
N LEU A 38 -5.47 28.27 -37.31
CA LEU A 38 -6.06 26.96 -37.13
C LEU A 38 -5.15 25.83 -37.64
N GLY A 39 -4.46 25.21 -36.68
CA GLY A 39 -3.82 23.91 -36.80
C GLY A 39 -3.26 23.37 -35.48
N LYS A 40 -4.12 23.18 -34.44
CA LYS A 40 -3.84 22.75 -33.03
C LYS A 40 -3.32 23.85 -32.07
N PRO A 41 -3.08 23.54 -30.78
CA PRO A 41 -3.99 23.33 -29.64
C PRO A 41 -3.98 24.57 -28.70
N ASN A 42 -4.99 24.75 -27.85
CA ASN A 42 -5.13 25.94 -27.00
C ASN A 42 -4.02 26.05 -25.93
N LEU A 43 -2.93 26.74 -26.29
CA LEU A 43 -1.93 27.35 -25.42
C LEU A 43 -2.41 28.75 -24.97
N LEU A 44 -2.42 28.99 -23.65
CA LEU A 44 -2.03 30.30 -23.14
C LEU A 44 -0.50 30.27 -23.02
N LYS A 45 0.20 30.76 -24.06
CA LYS A 45 1.63 31.07 -23.99
C LYS A 45 1.74 32.56 -23.64
N GLY A 46 1.90 32.85 -22.35
CA GLY A 46 2.17 34.21 -21.89
C GLY A 46 3.58 34.63 -22.30
N SER A 47 3.67 35.63 -23.17
CA SER A 47 4.86 36.46 -23.34
C SER A 47 5.21 37.09 -21.99
N LYS A 48 6.47 36.94 -21.53
CA LYS A 48 6.99 37.65 -20.35
C LYS A 48 6.95 39.16 -20.63
N THR A 49 5.99 39.87 -20.05
CA THR A 49 6.10 41.31 -19.77
C THR A 49 6.24 41.50 -18.26
N GLU A 50 7.17 42.36 -17.87
CA GLU A 50 7.70 42.67 -16.53
C GLU A 50 6.70 43.25 -15.51
N GLU A 51 5.45 42.80 -15.50
CA GLU A 51 4.44 43.22 -14.50
C GLU A 51 3.83 42.00 -13.80
N GLN A 52 4.72 41.16 -13.25
CA GLN A 52 4.38 40.10 -12.31
C GLN A 52 3.63 40.68 -11.09
N ARG A 53 2.34 40.38 -10.96
CA ARG A 53 1.61 40.50 -9.69
C ARG A 53 0.73 39.27 -9.44
N GLU A 54 1.20 38.51 -8.45
CA GLU A 54 0.50 37.72 -7.43
C GLU A 54 -1.03 37.63 -7.53
N GLY A 55 -1.56 36.42 -7.34
CA GLY A 55 -3.00 36.21 -7.21
C GLY A 55 -3.32 34.78 -6.77
N LYS A 56 -4.21 34.65 -5.78
CA LYS A 56 -4.78 33.38 -5.35
C LYS A 56 -5.91 32.96 -6.29
N ILE A 57 -6.28 31.69 -6.29
CA ILE A 57 -7.52 31.25 -6.93
C ILE A 57 -8.69 31.75 -6.05
N PRO A 58 -9.59 32.61 -6.55
CA PRO A 58 -10.66 33.20 -5.75
C PRO A 58 -11.70 32.13 -5.35
N PRO A 59 -12.22 32.14 -4.10
CA PRO A 59 -13.23 31.19 -3.64
C PRO A 59 -14.55 31.25 -4.44
N GLU A 60 -14.80 32.35 -5.15
CA GLU A 60 -15.93 32.56 -6.04
C GLU A 60 -15.95 31.61 -7.23
N VAL A 61 -14.83 30.95 -7.55
CA VAL A 61 -14.78 29.85 -8.53
C VAL A 61 -15.83 28.78 -8.21
N GLY A 62 -16.14 28.57 -6.92
CA GLY A 62 -17.20 27.65 -6.47
C GLY A 62 -18.61 28.03 -6.91
N ARG A 63 -18.85 29.29 -7.34
CA ARG A 63 -20.14 29.71 -7.92
C ARG A 63 -20.37 29.14 -9.32
N LEU A 64 -19.32 28.66 -9.98
CA LEU A 64 -19.37 28.05 -11.30
C LEU A 64 -19.85 26.59 -11.23
N VAL A 65 -21.05 26.36 -10.71
CA VAL A 65 -21.62 25.02 -10.46
C VAL A 65 -21.77 24.15 -11.73
N ARG A 66 -21.71 24.77 -12.91
CA ARG A 66 -21.75 24.10 -14.23
C ARG A 66 -20.37 23.91 -14.86
N LEU A 67 -19.29 24.35 -14.20
CA LEU A 67 -17.93 24.24 -14.71
C LEU A 67 -17.58 22.78 -14.92
N GLN A 68 -17.13 22.45 -16.13
CA GLN A 68 -16.71 21.09 -16.49
C GLN A 68 -15.19 20.97 -16.59
N GLN A 69 -14.52 22.07 -16.95
CA GLN A 69 -13.08 22.09 -17.16
C GLN A 69 -12.50 23.36 -16.54
N LEU A 70 -11.47 23.20 -15.72
CA LEU A 70 -10.68 24.30 -15.17
C LEU A 70 -9.21 24.03 -15.50
N ARG A 71 -8.61 24.94 -16.29
CA ARG A 71 -7.30 24.77 -16.89
C ARG A 71 -6.47 26.04 -16.72
N LEU A 72 -5.53 26.06 -15.78
CA LEU A 72 -4.69 27.22 -15.44
C LEU A 72 -3.20 26.85 -15.46
N TYR A 73 -2.67 26.50 -16.64
CA TYR A 73 -1.28 26.08 -16.82
C TYR A 73 -0.29 27.25 -16.77
N ASN A 74 0.88 27.06 -16.15
CA ASN A 74 2.04 27.96 -16.22
C ASN A 74 1.74 29.42 -15.87
N ASN A 75 1.09 29.64 -14.73
CA ASN A 75 0.82 30.97 -14.18
C ASN A 75 1.61 31.16 -12.87
N SER A 76 1.38 32.28 -12.19
CA SER A 76 2.01 32.61 -10.90
C SER A 76 1.03 32.48 -9.72
N PHE A 77 -0.01 31.63 -9.85
CA PHE A 77 -0.99 31.44 -8.79
C PHE A 77 -0.34 30.86 -7.53
N ASP A 78 -0.64 31.43 -6.36
CA ASP A 78 -0.14 30.98 -5.06
C ASP A 78 -1.28 30.77 -4.05
N GLY A 79 -0.92 30.35 -2.84
CA GLY A 79 -1.88 29.99 -1.80
C GLY A 79 -2.55 28.63 -2.04
N GLU A 80 -3.55 28.34 -1.24
CA GLU A 80 -4.30 27.08 -1.33
C GLU A 80 -5.35 27.10 -2.43
N ILE A 81 -5.70 25.91 -2.93
CA ILE A 81 -6.89 25.73 -3.75
C ILE A 81 -8.11 25.98 -2.84
N PRO A 82 -9.02 26.92 -3.15
CA PRO A 82 -10.12 27.25 -2.27
C PRO A 82 -11.08 26.07 -2.14
N ALA A 83 -11.45 25.72 -0.90
CA ALA A 83 -12.34 24.59 -0.61
C ALA A 83 -13.70 24.68 -1.33
N ASN A 84 -14.15 25.90 -1.64
CA ASN A 84 -15.35 26.19 -2.42
C ASN A 84 -15.34 25.56 -3.83
N ILE A 85 -14.19 25.15 -4.37
CA ILE A 85 -14.10 24.42 -5.64
C ILE A 85 -14.94 23.13 -5.60
N SER A 86 -15.16 22.55 -4.42
CA SER A 86 -16.04 21.39 -4.21
C SER A 86 -17.48 21.60 -4.71
N HIS A 87 -17.95 22.84 -4.79
CA HIS A 87 -19.27 23.17 -5.33
C HIS A 87 -19.37 23.03 -6.85
N CYS A 88 -18.24 22.96 -7.57
CA CYS A 88 -18.19 22.66 -9.00
C CYS A 88 -18.41 21.16 -9.26
N SER A 89 -19.60 20.64 -8.89
CA SER A 89 -19.97 19.22 -8.96
C SER A 89 -19.91 18.59 -10.36
N LYS A 90 -19.87 19.41 -11.42
CA LYS A 90 -19.74 18.97 -12.82
C LYS A 90 -18.30 19.00 -13.33
N LEU A 91 -17.33 19.37 -12.50
CA LEU A 91 -15.92 19.46 -12.89
C LEU A 91 -15.38 18.05 -13.18
N GLN A 92 -14.93 17.85 -14.41
CA GLN A 92 -14.36 16.60 -14.90
C GLN A 92 -12.87 16.74 -15.18
N HIS A 93 -12.44 17.90 -15.67
CA HIS A 93 -11.06 18.14 -16.05
C HIS A 93 -10.47 19.27 -15.22
N PHE A 94 -9.60 18.94 -14.27
CA PHE A 94 -9.00 19.91 -13.37
C PHE A 94 -7.47 19.90 -13.49
N ALA A 95 -6.93 20.94 -14.10
CA ALA A 95 -5.51 21.04 -14.42
C ALA A 95 -4.93 22.41 -14.03
N LEU A 96 -3.98 22.42 -13.09
CA LEU A 96 -3.31 23.62 -12.57
C LEU A 96 -1.76 23.53 -12.56
N PRO A 97 -1.09 22.87 -13.53
CA PRO A 97 0.34 22.64 -13.39
C PRO A 97 1.17 23.90 -13.66
N GLY A 98 2.37 23.95 -13.08
CA GLY A 98 3.30 25.08 -13.24
C GLY A 98 2.82 26.35 -12.54
N ASN A 99 2.40 26.23 -11.28
CA ASN A 99 2.04 27.35 -10.41
C ASN A 99 2.82 27.26 -9.07
N ARG A 100 2.45 28.07 -8.07
CA ARG A 100 3.03 28.08 -6.71
C ARG A 100 1.98 27.71 -5.65
N LEU A 101 1.04 26.83 -6.01
CA LEU A 101 -0.05 26.42 -5.12
C LEU A 101 0.47 25.58 -3.97
N VAL A 102 -0.16 25.70 -2.80
CA VAL A 102 0.18 24.97 -1.55
C VAL A 102 -1.02 24.21 -0.99
N GLY A 103 -0.78 23.35 0.00
CA GLY A 103 -1.81 22.56 0.68
C GLY A 103 -2.28 21.34 -0.12
N ASN A 104 -3.41 20.76 0.29
CA ASN A 104 -3.97 19.53 -0.28
C ASN A 104 -5.52 19.50 -0.35
N THR A 105 -6.18 20.66 -0.34
CA THR A 105 -7.64 20.83 -0.21
C THR A 105 -8.47 20.48 -1.46
N PHE A 106 -7.98 19.60 -2.34
CA PHE A 106 -8.66 19.21 -3.59
C PHE A 106 -9.44 17.88 -3.51
N GLY A 107 -9.41 17.19 -2.37
CA GLY A 107 -10.06 15.89 -2.18
C GLY A 107 -11.60 15.90 -2.24
N GLN A 108 -12.26 17.05 -2.28
CA GLN A 108 -13.72 17.13 -2.21
C GLN A 108 -14.43 16.95 -3.57
N LEU A 109 -13.67 16.81 -4.67
CA LEU A 109 -14.19 16.68 -6.03
C LEU A 109 -14.38 15.20 -6.41
N ARG A 110 -15.62 14.79 -6.70
CA ARG A 110 -15.97 13.36 -6.93
C ARG A 110 -16.14 12.94 -8.40
N ASN A 111 -16.20 13.89 -9.32
CA ASN A 111 -16.61 13.63 -10.71
C ASN A 111 -15.45 13.85 -11.72
N LEU A 112 -14.21 13.80 -11.24
CA LEU A 112 -13.03 14.06 -12.05
C LEU A 112 -12.67 12.84 -12.92
N SER A 113 -12.37 13.10 -14.18
CA SER A 113 -11.70 12.15 -15.07
C SER A 113 -10.23 12.51 -15.28
N PHE A 114 -9.87 13.79 -15.13
CA PHE A 114 -8.50 14.27 -15.27
C PHE A 114 -8.14 15.18 -14.08
N LEU A 115 -7.07 14.82 -13.37
CA LEU A 115 -6.49 15.59 -12.28
C LEU A 115 -5.00 15.81 -12.54
N GLY A 116 -4.58 17.07 -12.72
CA GLY A 116 -3.20 17.40 -13.05
C GLY A 116 -2.68 18.64 -12.34
N PHE A 117 -1.83 18.47 -11.34
CA PHE A 117 -1.25 19.56 -10.54
C PHE A 117 0.29 19.58 -10.53
N ALA A 118 0.90 18.99 -11.56
CA ALA A 118 2.35 18.89 -11.62
C ALA A 118 3.07 20.24 -11.51
N LYS A 119 4.28 20.28 -10.94
CA LYS A 119 5.11 21.49 -10.78
C LYS A 119 4.38 22.58 -9.96
N ASN A 120 4.08 22.26 -8.70
CA ASN A 120 3.54 23.16 -7.68
C ASN A 120 4.28 22.96 -6.35
N ASN A 121 3.82 23.63 -5.29
CA ASN A 121 4.34 23.47 -3.92
C ASN A 121 3.28 22.79 -3.01
N LEU A 122 2.47 21.89 -3.58
CA LEU A 122 1.43 21.15 -2.85
C LEU A 122 2.09 20.15 -1.90
N SER A 123 1.56 19.99 -0.70
CA SER A 123 2.22 19.27 0.39
C SER A 123 1.24 18.49 1.27
N GLY A 124 1.77 17.62 2.12
CA GLY A 124 1.00 16.73 2.99
C GLY A 124 0.49 15.49 2.22
N ARG A 125 -0.44 14.75 2.83
CA ARG A 125 -0.95 13.52 2.21
C ARG A 125 -1.87 13.82 1.04
N ILE A 126 -1.81 12.98 0.00
CA ILE A 126 -2.85 12.94 -1.04
C ILE A 126 -4.19 12.62 -0.34
N PRO A 127 -5.24 13.44 -0.51
CA PRO A 127 -6.50 13.24 0.20
C PRO A 127 -7.11 11.86 -0.12
N PRO A 128 -7.53 11.06 0.88
CA PRO A 128 -8.03 9.71 0.66
C PRO A 128 -9.22 9.61 -0.29
N SER A 129 -10.03 10.65 -0.35
CA SER A 129 -11.18 10.74 -1.25
C SER A 129 -10.82 10.76 -2.73
N VAL A 130 -9.59 11.17 -3.10
CA VAL A 130 -9.10 11.10 -4.48
C VAL A 130 -9.05 9.66 -4.96
N TYR A 131 -8.71 8.73 -4.07
CA TYR A 131 -8.66 7.30 -4.39
C TYR A 131 -10.04 6.71 -4.66
N ASN A 132 -11.13 7.37 -4.24
CA ASN A 132 -12.50 6.90 -4.48
C ASN A 132 -13.16 7.56 -5.71
N ILE A 133 -12.38 8.20 -6.59
CA ILE A 133 -12.87 8.79 -7.82
C ILE A 133 -12.79 7.74 -8.94
N SER A 134 -13.79 6.88 -9.03
CA SER A 134 -13.81 5.75 -9.98
C SER A 134 -13.69 6.17 -11.46
N LEU A 135 -14.04 7.42 -11.79
CA LEU A 135 -13.95 7.97 -13.14
C LEU A 135 -12.55 8.45 -13.55
N LEU A 136 -11.59 8.47 -12.63
CA LEU A 136 -10.28 9.06 -12.87
C LEU A 136 -9.49 8.22 -13.88
N THR A 137 -9.15 8.83 -15.01
CA THR A 137 -8.32 8.20 -16.06
C THR A 137 -6.91 8.78 -16.11
N VAL A 138 -6.74 10.03 -15.67
CA VAL A 138 -5.45 10.71 -15.64
C VAL A 138 -5.22 11.34 -14.27
N PHE A 139 -4.10 10.98 -13.63
CA PHE A 139 -3.70 11.46 -12.31
C PHE A 139 -2.21 11.86 -12.30
N LEU A 140 -1.94 13.16 -12.34
CA LEU A 140 -0.59 13.72 -12.50
C LEU A 140 -0.27 14.71 -11.38
N LEU A 141 0.58 14.31 -10.43
CA LEU A 141 1.00 15.14 -9.28
C LEU A 141 2.52 15.36 -9.20
N SER A 142 3.25 15.09 -10.28
CA SER A 142 4.72 15.17 -10.27
C SER A 142 5.27 16.54 -9.89
N PHE A 143 6.48 16.60 -9.35
CA PHE A 143 7.14 17.83 -8.89
C PHE A 143 6.28 18.59 -7.87
N ASN A 144 6.01 17.95 -6.73
CA ASN A 144 5.34 18.53 -5.56
C ASN A 144 6.02 18.04 -4.27
N GLN A 145 5.40 18.25 -3.12
CA GLN A 145 5.89 17.83 -1.79
C GLN A 145 4.90 16.89 -1.10
N PHE A 146 4.14 16.08 -1.86
CA PHE A 146 3.20 15.12 -1.28
C PHE A 146 3.95 14.07 -0.46
N ASP A 147 3.43 13.72 0.71
CA ASP A 147 4.00 12.75 1.64
C ASP A 147 3.02 11.61 1.99
N GLY A 148 3.48 10.71 2.85
CA GLY A 148 2.72 9.53 3.26
C GLY A 148 2.78 8.41 2.21
N SER A 149 1.95 7.39 2.41
CA SER A 149 1.94 6.19 1.57
C SER A 149 0.72 6.13 0.67
N LEU A 150 0.88 5.46 -0.47
CA LEU A 150 -0.25 5.02 -1.28
C LEU A 150 -1.05 3.97 -0.52
N PRO A 151 -2.40 4.00 -0.58
CA PRO A 151 -3.22 3.05 0.17
C PRO A 151 -3.04 1.62 -0.37
N PRO A 152 -3.06 0.59 0.50
CA PRO A 152 -3.16 -0.79 0.06
C PRO A 152 -4.39 -0.96 -0.84
N GLY A 153 -4.22 -1.56 -2.01
CA GLY A 153 -5.32 -1.70 -2.97
C GLY A 153 -5.68 -0.42 -3.72
N PHE A 154 -4.82 0.63 -3.72
CA PHE A 154 -4.95 1.83 -4.57
C PHE A 154 -5.44 1.51 -5.98
N GLY A 155 -4.93 0.41 -6.56
CA GLY A 155 -5.35 -0.02 -7.86
C GLY A 155 -6.84 -0.37 -7.95
N MET A 156 -7.37 -1.16 -7.02
CA MET A 156 -8.80 -1.51 -6.99
C MET A 156 -9.71 -0.29 -6.80
N MET A 157 -9.20 0.77 -6.18
CA MET A 157 -9.97 1.98 -5.92
C MET A 157 -10.13 2.86 -7.16
N LEU A 158 -9.20 2.78 -8.13
CA LEU A 158 -9.19 3.56 -9.37
C LEU A 158 -9.13 2.65 -10.63
N PRO A 159 -10.20 1.90 -10.93
CA PRO A 159 -10.19 0.83 -11.94
C PRO A 159 -10.05 1.32 -13.40
N HIS A 160 -10.23 2.61 -13.66
CA HIS A 160 -10.15 3.20 -14.99
C HIS A 160 -8.91 4.08 -15.19
N LEU A 161 -7.97 4.08 -14.24
CA LEU A 161 -6.77 4.89 -14.32
C LEU A 161 -5.86 4.39 -15.44
N GLN A 162 -5.53 5.29 -16.36
CA GLN A 162 -4.69 5.00 -17.53
C GLN A 162 -3.33 5.66 -17.39
N VAL A 163 -3.32 6.93 -16.99
CA VAL A 163 -2.09 7.73 -16.84
C VAL A 163 -1.94 8.11 -15.38
N PHE A 164 -0.81 7.75 -14.79
CA PHE A 164 -0.50 8.00 -13.40
C PHE A 164 0.93 8.50 -13.28
N ASN A 165 1.19 9.61 -12.60
CA ASN A 165 2.55 10.11 -12.39
C ASN A 165 2.68 10.88 -11.07
N LEU A 166 3.56 10.40 -10.20
CA LEU A 166 3.91 10.96 -8.88
C LEU A 166 5.41 11.28 -8.76
N TYR A 167 6.15 11.34 -9.86
CA TYR A 167 7.58 11.64 -9.87
C TYR A 167 7.95 12.87 -9.05
N GLN A 168 9.06 12.81 -8.33
CA GLN A 168 9.61 13.92 -7.56
C GLN A 168 8.61 14.47 -6.53
N ASN A 169 8.37 13.67 -5.49
CA ASN A 169 7.57 13.96 -4.31
C ASN A 169 8.25 13.39 -3.06
N ASN A 170 7.61 13.46 -1.90
CA ASN A 170 8.11 12.94 -0.61
C ASN A 170 7.34 11.66 -0.18
N LEU A 171 6.81 10.88 -1.13
CA LEU A 171 5.99 9.71 -0.83
C LEU A 171 6.84 8.59 -0.23
N ALA A 172 6.26 7.81 0.67
CA ALA A 172 6.96 6.73 1.37
C ALA A 172 6.13 5.44 1.45
N GLY A 173 6.76 4.36 1.89
CA GLY A 173 6.11 3.06 2.02
C GLY A 173 6.06 2.25 0.72
N PRO A 174 5.42 1.06 0.75
CA PRO A 174 5.44 0.14 -0.38
C PRO A 174 4.59 0.59 -1.56
N LEU A 175 5.00 0.17 -2.76
CA LEU A 175 4.11 0.18 -3.91
C LEU A 175 2.94 -0.79 -3.66
N PRO A 176 1.71 -0.40 -3.99
CA PRO A 176 0.54 -1.25 -3.80
C PRO A 176 0.58 -2.46 -4.74
N SER A 177 0.34 -3.65 -4.19
CA SER A 177 0.03 -4.86 -4.96
C SER A 177 -1.47 -4.92 -5.25
N GLY A 178 -1.87 -5.13 -6.51
CA GLY A 178 -3.29 -5.17 -6.90
C GLY A 178 -3.55 -6.05 -8.13
N PRO A 179 -4.73 -6.67 -8.25
CA PRO A 179 -4.97 -7.78 -9.18
C PRO A 179 -5.28 -7.40 -10.64
N GLU A 180 -4.92 -6.21 -11.15
CA GLU A 180 -5.15 -5.90 -12.58
C GLU A 180 -3.96 -5.26 -13.34
N PRO A 181 -3.73 -5.66 -14.62
CA PRO A 181 -2.69 -5.12 -15.50
C PRO A 181 -2.81 -3.63 -15.87
N ILE A 182 -3.99 -3.02 -15.70
CA ILE A 182 -4.31 -1.72 -16.31
C ILE A 182 -3.47 -0.58 -15.71
N PHE A 183 -3.02 -0.71 -14.46
CA PHE A 183 -2.31 0.32 -13.68
C PHE A 183 -1.05 0.88 -14.32
N TRP A 184 -0.36 0.08 -15.12
CA TRP A 184 0.96 0.42 -15.62
C TRP A 184 0.99 0.70 -17.13
N THR A 185 -0.15 0.61 -17.81
CA THR A 185 -0.20 0.45 -19.29
C THR A 185 -0.38 1.73 -20.10
N SER A 186 -0.12 2.93 -19.57
CA SER A 186 -0.08 4.12 -20.44
C SER A 186 1.01 5.11 -20.10
N LEU A 187 2.18 4.89 -20.70
CA LEU A 187 3.24 5.89 -20.86
C LEU A 187 3.37 6.28 -22.33
N SER A 188 2.38 7.05 -22.80
CA SER A 188 2.41 7.65 -24.14
C SER A 188 3.39 8.82 -24.20
N ARG A 189 4.52 8.58 -24.89
CA ARG A 189 5.26 9.47 -25.83
C ARG A 189 5.73 10.88 -25.44
N ASP A 190 5.42 11.42 -24.26
CA ASP A 190 5.97 12.70 -23.80
C ASP A 190 7.18 12.51 -22.87
N TRP A 191 8.32 13.05 -23.31
CA TRP A 191 9.65 12.95 -22.70
C TRP A 191 9.76 13.48 -21.24
N GLN A 192 8.73 14.14 -20.69
CA GLN A 192 8.69 14.60 -19.30
C GLN A 192 7.87 13.69 -18.36
N ALA A 193 7.18 12.67 -18.90
CA ALA A 193 6.45 11.66 -18.11
C ALA A 193 7.31 10.43 -17.78
N ARG A 194 8.64 10.52 -18.00
CA ARG A 194 9.60 9.41 -17.98
C ARG A 194 9.92 8.85 -16.61
N SER A 195 9.30 9.34 -15.56
CA SER A 195 9.36 8.64 -14.28
C SER A 195 7.97 8.70 -13.69
N LEU A 196 7.44 7.55 -13.29
CA LEU A 196 6.13 7.50 -12.65
C LEU A 196 6.23 7.71 -11.16
N THR A 197 7.29 7.18 -10.56
CA THR A 197 7.45 7.14 -9.10
C THR A 197 8.92 7.30 -8.66
N SER A 198 9.85 7.66 -9.56
CA SER A 198 11.24 7.96 -9.17
C SER A 198 11.31 9.20 -8.28
N GLU A 199 12.44 9.37 -7.61
CA GLU A 199 12.70 10.52 -6.74
C GLU A 199 11.62 10.69 -5.67
N ASN A 200 11.41 9.62 -4.92
CA ASN A 200 10.53 9.58 -3.75
C ASN A 200 11.25 8.82 -2.62
N GLY A 201 10.56 8.60 -1.51
CA GLY A 201 10.98 7.71 -0.42
C GLY A 201 10.27 6.36 -0.43
N LEU A 202 9.84 5.85 -1.59
CA LEU A 202 9.13 4.57 -1.68
C LEU A 202 10.05 3.42 -1.27
N SER A 203 9.52 2.44 -0.56
CA SER A 203 10.30 1.37 0.07
C SER A 203 9.66 -0.01 -0.15
N GLY A 204 10.22 -1.06 0.44
CA GLY A 204 9.68 -2.42 0.28
C GLY A 204 10.07 -3.06 -1.05
N GLU A 205 9.46 -4.19 -1.39
CA GLU A 205 9.79 -4.95 -2.59
C GLU A 205 9.07 -4.40 -3.84
N ILE A 206 9.68 -4.57 -5.00
CA ILE A 206 9.01 -4.33 -6.28
C ILE A 206 7.88 -5.37 -6.41
N PRO A 207 6.61 -4.97 -6.58
CA PRO A 207 5.50 -5.92 -6.62
C PRO A 207 5.61 -6.88 -7.82
N SER A 208 5.46 -8.19 -7.57
CA SER A 208 5.46 -9.20 -8.63
C SER A 208 4.31 -9.02 -9.64
N SER A 209 3.19 -8.44 -9.22
CA SER A 209 2.04 -8.11 -10.08
C SER A 209 2.39 -7.11 -11.21
N LEU A 210 3.53 -6.42 -11.13
CA LEU A 210 4.03 -5.60 -12.23
C LEU A 210 4.25 -6.43 -13.51
N GLY A 211 4.60 -7.72 -13.35
CA GLY A 211 4.76 -8.65 -14.47
C GLY A 211 3.47 -8.97 -15.23
N ASP A 212 2.30 -8.76 -14.63
CA ASP A 212 1.01 -9.00 -15.29
C ASP A 212 0.70 -7.91 -16.34
N CYS A 213 1.44 -6.81 -16.31
CA CYS A 213 1.21 -5.61 -17.13
C CYS A 213 1.94 -5.69 -18.46
N THR A 214 1.60 -6.70 -19.27
CA THR A 214 2.37 -7.06 -20.48
C THR A 214 2.53 -5.95 -21.54
N SER A 215 1.70 -4.90 -21.50
CA SER A 215 1.83 -3.71 -22.35
C SER A 215 2.84 -2.66 -21.84
N LEU A 216 3.53 -2.91 -20.72
CA LEU A 216 4.54 -2.00 -20.19
C LEU A 216 5.76 -1.90 -21.11
N GLU A 217 6.10 -0.66 -21.45
CA GLU A 217 7.29 -0.35 -22.26
C GLU A 217 8.43 0.23 -21.41
N THR A 218 8.13 0.85 -20.27
CA THR A 218 9.13 1.58 -19.48
C THR A 218 8.86 1.47 -17.98
N ILE A 219 9.89 1.14 -17.21
CA ILE A 219 9.89 1.14 -15.75
C ILE A 219 11.00 2.09 -15.28
N TYR A 220 10.64 3.05 -14.44
CA TYR A 220 11.56 4.03 -13.84
C TYR A 220 11.23 4.15 -12.37
N PHE A 221 12.08 3.54 -11.54
CA PHE A 221 11.98 3.52 -10.09
C PHE A 221 13.24 4.07 -9.43
N GLU A 222 14.09 4.79 -10.18
CA GLU A 222 15.34 5.30 -9.63
C GLU A 222 15.16 6.23 -8.42
N ARG A 223 16.18 6.33 -7.57
CA ARG A 223 16.21 7.23 -6.41
C ARG A 223 15.02 7.00 -5.47
N ASN A 224 14.90 5.77 -4.98
CA ASN A 224 13.95 5.35 -3.96
C ASN A 224 14.67 4.45 -2.93
N PHE A 225 13.92 3.77 -2.06
CA PHE A 225 14.41 2.81 -1.07
C PHE A 225 13.88 1.39 -1.33
N PHE A 226 13.65 1.01 -2.60
CA PHE A 226 13.20 -0.35 -2.93
C PHE A 226 14.24 -1.38 -2.52
N GLN A 227 13.79 -2.51 -1.98
CA GLN A 227 14.62 -3.60 -1.48
C GLN A 227 14.18 -4.95 -2.05
N GLY A 228 14.85 -6.04 -1.68
CA GLY A 228 14.56 -7.37 -2.21
C GLY A 228 15.17 -7.57 -3.60
N PHE A 229 14.61 -8.48 -4.39
CA PHE A 229 15.13 -8.86 -5.72
C PHE A 229 14.29 -8.24 -6.85
N ILE A 230 14.85 -8.17 -8.05
CA ILE A 230 14.08 -7.87 -9.26
C ILE A 230 13.11 -9.05 -9.51
N PRO A 231 11.77 -8.85 -9.50
CA PRO A 231 10.82 -9.95 -9.55
C PRO A 231 10.93 -10.79 -10.84
N PRO A 232 10.96 -12.13 -10.76
CA PRO A 232 10.99 -13.01 -11.94
C PRO A 232 9.79 -12.83 -12.86
N SER A 233 8.65 -12.38 -12.34
CA SER A 233 7.45 -12.11 -13.14
C SER A 233 7.66 -11.02 -14.19
N LEU A 234 8.65 -10.13 -14.03
CA LEU A 234 8.98 -9.12 -15.04
C LEU A 234 9.41 -9.72 -16.38
N GLN A 235 9.80 -11.00 -16.43
CA GLN A 235 10.08 -11.72 -17.69
C GLN A 235 8.90 -11.71 -18.67
N LEU A 236 7.67 -11.46 -18.19
CA LEU A 236 6.46 -11.43 -19.00
C LEU A 236 6.29 -10.12 -19.80
N LEU A 237 7.05 -9.07 -19.47
CA LEU A 237 6.91 -7.73 -20.04
C LEU A 237 7.57 -7.60 -21.42
N ARG A 238 7.06 -8.32 -22.42
CA ARG A 238 7.69 -8.45 -23.75
C ARG A 238 7.95 -7.13 -24.48
N GLY A 239 7.20 -6.06 -24.17
CA GLY A 239 7.37 -4.73 -24.74
C GLY A 239 8.38 -3.84 -23.99
N LEU A 240 8.97 -4.31 -22.89
CA LEU A 240 9.85 -3.51 -22.05
C LEU A 240 11.08 -3.07 -22.84
N SER A 241 11.26 -1.75 -22.90
CA SER A 241 12.33 -1.06 -23.60
C SER A 241 13.23 -0.28 -22.65
N ILE A 242 12.71 0.19 -21.52
CA ILE A 242 13.50 0.95 -20.54
C ILE A 242 13.28 0.40 -19.13
N LEU A 243 14.39 0.12 -18.44
CA LEU A 243 14.39 -0.31 -17.04
C LEU A 243 15.42 0.51 -16.25
N GLY A 244 14.95 1.51 -15.52
CA GLY A 244 15.74 2.31 -14.58
C GLY A 244 15.41 1.94 -13.14
N LEU A 245 16.37 1.35 -12.42
CA LEU A 245 16.26 0.94 -11.02
C LEU A 245 17.36 1.56 -10.15
N SER A 246 18.11 2.52 -10.66
CA SER A 246 19.31 3.02 -9.99
C SER A 246 19.02 3.74 -8.68
N HIS A 247 20.01 3.83 -7.78
CA HIS A 247 19.86 4.45 -6.46
C HIS A 247 18.69 3.85 -5.67
N ASN A 248 18.76 2.55 -5.41
CA ASN A 248 17.83 1.83 -4.54
C ASN A 248 18.62 0.90 -3.61
N ASN A 249 17.92 0.07 -2.83
CA ASN A 249 18.50 -0.92 -1.93
C ASN A 249 18.26 -2.36 -2.44
N LEU A 250 18.18 -2.56 -3.76
CA LEU A 250 17.90 -3.87 -4.37
C LEU A 250 19.08 -4.83 -4.17
N THR A 251 18.78 -6.10 -3.96
CA THR A 251 19.73 -7.15 -3.57
C THR A 251 19.60 -8.38 -4.47
N GLY A 252 20.54 -9.31 -4.34
CA GLY A 252 20.58 -10.56 -5.08
C GLY A 252 21.25 -10.42 -6.45
N HIS A 253 21.06 -11.43 -7.30
CA HIS A 253 21.68 -11.49 -8.62
C HIS A 253 20.85 -10.75 -9.67
N ILE A 254 21.54 -10.22 -10.68
CA ILE A 254 20.89 -9.65 -11.87
C ILE A 254 20.22 -10.80 -12.65
N PRO A 255 18.89 -10.78 -12.84
CA PRO A 255 18.20 -11.93 -13.44
C PRO A 255 18.54 -12.15 -14.91
N ARG A 256 18.80 -13.41 -15.29
CA ARG A 256 19.08 -13.79 -16.69
C ARG A 256 17.92 -13.56 -17.66
N PHE A 257 16.68 -13.41 -17.18
CA PHE A 257 15.59 -13.09 -18.09
C PHE A 257 15.79 -11.74 -18.78
N LEU A 258 16.57 -10.82 -18.19
CA LEU A 258 16.93 -9.54 -18.80
C LEU A 258 17.70 -9.68 -20.12
N GLU A 259 18.39 -10.81 -20.32
CA GLU A 259 19.05 -11.14 -21.60
C GLU A 259 18.05 -11.26 -22.78
N HIS A 260 16.76 -11.49 -22.51
CA HIS A 260 15.75 -11.66 -23.55
C HIS A 260 15.06 -10.36 -23.96
N PHE A 261 15.30 -9.26 -23.24
CA PHE A 261 14.72 -7.96 -23.60
C PHE A 261 15.59 -7.21 -24.59
N ALA A 262 14.93 -6.45 -25.47
CA ALA A 262 15.57 -5.47 -26.35
C ALA A 262 15.52 -4.08 -25.68
N LEU A 263 16.25 -3.93 -24.57
CA LEU A 263 16.25 -2.67 -23.82
C LEU A 263 17.06 -1.59 -24.56
N ASN A 264 16.44 -0.42 -24.72
CA ASN A 264 17.10 0.81 -25.14
C ASN A 264 17.89 1.44 -23.99
N THR A 265 17.43 1.25 -22.75
CA THR A 265 18.08 1.82 -21.57
C THR A 265 17.90 0.86 -20.39
N LEU A 266 19.03 0.50 -19.78
CA LEU A 266 19.09 -0.27 -18.55
C LEU A 266 20.04 0.44 -17.61
N ASP A 267 19.55 0.79 -16.42
CA ASP A 267 20.36 1.38 -15.36
C ASP A 267 20.01 0.70 -14.03
N LEU A 268 20.97 -0.05 -13.50
CA LEU A 268 20.87 -0.79 -12.25
C LEU A 268 21.82 -0.22 -11.18
N SER A 269 22.52 0.88 -11.48
CA SER A 269 23.59 1.44 -10.65
C SER A 269 23.15 1.83 -9.25
N PHE A 270 24.10 1.91 -8.31
CA PHE A 270 23.88 2.31 -6.94
C PHE A 270 22.79 1.48 -6.25
N ASN A 271 22.90 0.17 -6.40
CA ASN A 271 22.14 -0.82 -5.66
C ASN A 271 23.09 -1.68 -4.81
N ASN A 272 22.56 -2.83 -4.39
CA ASN A 272 23.22 -3.83 -3.57
C ASN A 272 23.24 -5.20 -4.29
N PHE A 273 23.32 -5.21 -5.62
CA PHE A 273 23.39 -6.45 -6.40
C PHE A 273 24.70 -7.20 -6.15
N ASP A 274 24.64 -8.52 -6.24
CA ASP A 274 25.78 -9.42 -6.08
C ASP A 274 25.81 -10.51 -7.17
N ASP A 275 26.90 -11.29 -7.17
CA ASP A 275 27.12 -12.41 -8.10
C ASP A 275 27.54 -11.98 -9.53
N GLU A 276 27.64 -12.98 -10.42
CA GLU A 276 28.06 -12.81 -11.81
C GLU A 276 27.06 -12.00 -12.65
N VAL A 277 27.56 -11.00 -13.38
CA VAL A 277 26.77 -10.24 -14.36
C VAL A 277 26.54 -11.09 -15.61
N PRO A 278 25.28 -11.35 -16.03
CA PRO A 278 25.02 -12.07 -17.27
C PRO A 278 25.51 -11.29 -18.51
N THR A 279 25.93 -12.00 -19.56
CA THR A 279 26.72 -11.42 -20.66
C THR A 279 25.98 -11.33 -21.99
N LYS A 280 24.71 -11.73 -22.05
CA LYS A 280 23.95 -11.78 -23.32
C LYS A 280 22.86 -10.69 -23.39
N GLY A 281 22.36 -10.48 -24.61
CA GLY A 281 21.19 -9.64 -24.86
C GLY A 281 21.37 -8.19 -24.42
N ALA A 282 20.40 -7.64 -23.69
CA ALA A 282 20.48 -6.28 -23.16
C ALA A 282 21.71 -6.03 -22.26
N LEU A 283 22.25 -7.07 -21.63
CA LEU A 283 23.41 -6.97 -20.75
C LEU A 283 24.75 -7.06 -21.51
N ALA A 284 24.73 -7.49 -22.78
CA ALA A 284 25.93 -7.57 -23.61
C ALA A 284 26.46 -6.19 -24.05
N ASN A 285 25.56 -5.21 -24.18
CA ASN A 285 25.89 -3.84 -24.60
C ASN A 285 25.85 -2.85 -23.43
N LEU A 286 26.03 -3.36 -22.21
CA LEU A 286 25.84 -2.58 -21.00
C LEU A 286 27.07 -1.70 -20.74
N SER A 287 26.83 -0.41 -20.54
CA SER A 287 27.89 0.51 -20.13
C SER A 287 28.20 0.35 -18.64
N VAL A 288 29.46 0.49 -18.23
CA VAL A 288 29.89 0.46 -16.80
C VAL A 288 29.02 1.36 -15.91
N ILE A 289 28.59 2.50 -16.44
CA ILE A 289 27.76 3.50 -15.75
C ILE A 289 26.44 2.88 -15.24
N ALA A 290 25.90 1.87 -15.93
CA ALA A 290 24.65 1.22 -15.55
C ALA A 290 24.77 0.22 -14.39
N LEU A 291 25.98 -0.07 -13.88
CA LEU A 291 26.23 -0.94 -12.71
C LEU A 291 27.09 -0.26 -11.64
N VAL A 292 27.43 1.02 -11.81
CA VAL A 292 28.35 1.70 -10.91
C VAL A 292 27.78 1.76 -9.50
N GLY A 293 28.57 1.49 -8.47
CA GLY A 293 28.10 1.47 -7.07
C GLY A 293 27.70 0.08 -6.55
N ASP A 294 27.47 -0.90 -7.42
CA ASP A 294 27.22 -2.30 -7.05
C ASP A 294 28.52 -3.06 -6.80
N ASN A 295 29.14 -2.82 -5.64
CA ASN A 295 30.50 -3.28 -5.32
C ASN A 295 30.67 -4.81 -5.13
N ARG A 296 29.58 -5.58 -5.19
CA ARG A 296 29.59 -7.04 -4.98
C ARG A 296 29.44 -7.85 -6.27
N LEU A 297 29.36 -7.17 -7.41
CA LEU A 297 29.31 -7.80 -8.73
C LEU A 297 30.68 -8.29 -9.19
N CYS A 298 30.67 -9.31 -10.02
CA CYS A 298 31.87 -9.88 -10.66
C CYS A 298 31.55 -10.36 -12.08
N GLY A 299 32.59 -10.66 -12.87
CA GLY A 299 32.44 -11.23 -14.22
C GLY A 299 31.84 -10.24 -15.22
N GLY A 300 30.90 -10.67 -16.06
CA GLY A 300 30.31 -9.83 -17.09
C GLY A 300 31.17 -9.68 -18.36
N VAL A 301 30.75 -8.77 -19.24
CA VAL A 301 31.50 -8.47 -20.47
C VAL A 301 32.81 -7.72 -20.16
N PRO A 302 33.89 -7.89 -20.94
CA PRO A 302 35.21 -7.32 -20.63
C PRO A 302 35.20 -5.80 -20.43
N GLU A 303 34.30 -5.09 -21.10
CA GLU A 303 34.12 -3.64 -21.03
C GLU A 303 33.72 -3.16 -19.64
N LEU A 304 33.11 -4.02 -18.82
CA LEU A 304 32.68 -3.68 -17.47
C LEU A 304 33.84 -3.57 -16.46
N GLN A 305 35.00 -4.17 -16.77
CA GLN A 305 36.19 -4.18 -15.90
C GLN A 305 35.92 -4.65 -14.46
N LEU A 306 34.91 -5.51 -14.26
CA LEU A 306 34.60 -6.08 -12.95
C LEU A 306 35.64 -7.13 -12.56
N PRO A 307 35.84 -7.37 -11.24
CA PRO A 307 36.72 -8.44 -10.79
C PRO A 307 36.23 -9.78 -11.34
N ASN A 308 37.16 -10.66 -11.66
CA ASN A 308 36.81 -12.04 -12.00
C ASN A 308 36.03 -12.65 -10.84
N CYS A 309 34.93 -13.32 -11.15
CA CYS A 309 34.22 -14.08 -10.15
C CYS A 309 35.18 -15.11 -9.59
N THR A 310 35.56 -14.95 -8.33
CA THR A 310 36.22 -16.02 -7.61
C THR A 310 35.23 -17.17 -7.65
N ILE A 311 35.55 -18.23 -8.38
CA ILE A 311 34.78 -19.46 -8.34
C ILE A 311 34.81 -19.85 -6.86
N LYS A 312 33.76 -19.50 -6.13
CA LYS A 312 33.41 -20.21 -4.92
C LYS A 312 33.06 -21.56 -5.47
N GLY A 313 34.07 -22.45 -5.58
CA GLY A 313 33.91 -23.83 -6.02
C GLY A 313 32.62 -24.31 -5.40
N PRO A 314 31.71 -24.90 -6.21
CA PRO A 314 30.29 -24.99 -5.91
C PRO A 314 30.19 -25.20 -4.44
N LYS A 315 29.68 -24.19 -3.68
CA LYS A 315 29.67 -24.26 -2.22
C LYS A 315 29.23 -25.67 -1.97
N THR A 316 30.15 -26.51 -1.50
CA THR A 316 29.77 -27.81 -1.05
C THR A 316 29.07 -27.36 0.21
N TYR A 317 27.76 -27.14 0.08
CA TYR A 317 26.84 -27.49 1.13
C TYR A 317 27.19 -28.95 1.37
N ARG A 318 28.26 -29.17 2.16
CA ARG A 318 28.34 -30.30 3.07
C ARG A 318 26.93 -30.37 3.60
N LYS A 319 26.27 -31.50 3.37
CA LYS A 319 24.96 -31.92 3.88
C LYS A 319 24.76 -31.43 5.32
N LEU A 320 24.47 -30.15 5.47
CA LEU A 320 24.40 -29.38 6.69
C LEU A 320 23.18 -28.47 6.53
N SER A 321 21.98 -28.99 6.34
CA SER A 321 21.46 -30.34 6.08
C SER A 321 19.97 -30.10 5.88
N LEU A 322 19.26 -30.86 5.06
CA LEU A 322 17.79 -30.89 5.13
C LEU A 322 17.29 -31.00 6.58
N ALA A 323 18.08 -31.60 7.48
CA ALA A 323 17.81 -31.64 8.90
C ALA A 323 17.65 -30.26 9.58
N LEU A 324 18.36 -29.20 9.18
CA LEU A 324 18.19 -27.88 9.81
C LEU A 324 16.87 -27.22 9.39
N THR A 325 16.53 -27.31 8.10
CA THR A 325 15.22 -26.86 7.59
C THR A 325 14.10 -27.69 8.19
N LEU A 326 14.28 -29.01 8.30
CA LEU A 326 13.34 -29.91 8.97
C LEU A 326 13.21 -29.56 10.46
N VAL A 327 14.30 -29.23 11.15
CA VAL A 327 14.31 -28.83 12.57
C VAL A 327 13.64 -27.48 12.79
N ILE A 328 13.79 -26.52 11.87
CA ILE A 328 13.08 -25.24 11.94
C ILE A 328 11.60 -25.43 11.63
N SER A 329 11.23 -26.22 10.62
CA SER A 329 9.83 -26.51 10.29
C SER A 329 9.14 -27.36 11.37
N ILE A 330 9.83 -28.37 11.92
CA ILE A 330 9.38 -29.13 13.09
C ILE A 330 9.37 -28.21 14.32
N GLY A 331 10.33 -27.32 14.48
CA GLY A 331 10.37 -26.34 15.57
C GLY A 331 9.18 -25.39 15.53
N CYS A 332 8.86 -24.82 14.38
CA CYS A 332 7.67 -23.99 14.17
C CYS A 332 6.38 -24.79 14.33
N ALA A 333 6.33 -26.04 13.83
CA ALA A 333 5.17 -26.91 14.00
C ALA A 333 5.00 -27.35 15.46
N VAL A 334 6.07 -27.65 16.20
CA VAL A 334 6.07 -28.06 17.61
C VAL A 334 5.77 -26.86 18.50
N VAL A 335 6.35 -25.68 18.25
CA VAL A 335 6.03 -24.44 18.99
C VAL A 335 4.60 -24.00 18.70
N GLY A 336 4.18 -24.01 17.43
CA GLY A 336 2.80 -23.71 17.02
C GLY A 336 1.80 -24.72 17.58
N PHE A 337 2.10 -26.01 17.56
CA PHE A 337 1.25 -27.08 18.09
C PHE A 337 1.24 -27.13 19.62
N ASN A 338 2.34 -26.79 20.30
CA ASN A 338 2.37 -26.67 21.77
C ASN A 338 1.67 -25.39 22.26
N LEU A 339 1.76 -24.28 21.52
CA LEU A 339 0.99 -23.06 21.81
C LEU A 339 -0.51 -23.30 21.55
N TRP A 340 -0.87 -23.99 20.46
CA TRP A 340 -2.25 -24.38 20.15
C TRP A 340 -2.82 -25.39 21.18
N ARG A 341 -2.01 -26.38 21.60
CA ARG A 341 -2.43 -27.36 22.62
C ARG A 341 -2.58 -26.75 24.02
N SER A 342 -1.81 -25.72 24.36
CA SER A 342 -1.84 -25.11 25.69
C SER A 342 -3.13 -24.35 26.02
N LEU A 343 -3.88 -23.90 25.01
CA LEU A 343 -5.14 -23.15 25.20
C LEU A 343 -6.39 -23.99 24.92
N LEU A 344 -6.26 -25.17 24.32
CA LEU A 344 -7.37 -26.03 23.92
C LEU A 344 -8.34 -26.37 25.07
N LEU A 345 -7.82 -26.64 26.28
CA LEU A 345 -8.68 -26.92 27.44
C LEU A 345 -9.50 -25.69 27.85
N LEU A 346 -8.92 -24.49 27.79
CA LEU A 346 -9.65 -23.26 28.07
C LEU A 346 -10.67 -22.97 26.95
N GLU A 347 -10.31 -23.19 25.69
CA GLU A 347 -11.23 -23.05 24.54
C GLU A 347 -12.46 -23.97 24.70
N MET A 348 -12.25 -25.23 25.10
CA MET A 348 -13.33 -26.20 25.34
C MET A 348 -14.20 -25.85 26.54
N LEU A 349 -13.64 -25.21 27.57
CA LEU A 349 -14.40 -24.83 28.76
C LEU A 349 -15.19 -23.54 28.53
N THR A 350 -14.63 -22.57 27.80
CA THR A 350 -15.25 -21.24 27.63
C THR A 350 -15.98 -21.05 26.30
N GLY A 351 -15.79 -21.94 25.32
CA GLY A 351 -16.34 -21.79 23.96
C GLY A 351 -15.74 -20.60 23.19
N LYS A 352 -14.55 -20.11 23.59
CA LYS A 352 -13.90 -18.92 23.03
C LYS A 352 -12.56 -19.27 22.42
N THR A 353 -12.30 -18.78 21.21
CA THR A 353 -10.99 -18.95 20.55
C THR A 353 -10.06 -17.77 20.89
N PRO A 354 -8.73 -17.96 20.90
CA PRO A 354 -7.78 -16.86 21.17
C PRO A 354 -7.86 -15.69 20.18
N THR A 355 -8.53 -15.88 19.04
CA THR A 355 -8.77 -14.87 18.01
C THR A 355 -10.17 -14.25 18.08
N ASP A 356 -10.96 -14.51 19.12
CA ASP A 356 -12.28 -13.90 19.31
C ASP A 356 -12.13 -12.36 19.35
N PRO A 357 -12.94 -11.60 18.59
CA PRO A 357 -12.84 -10.13 18.51
C PRO A 357 -12.93 -9.40 19.86
N MET A 358 -13.47 -10.04 20.90
CA MET A 358 -13.52 -9.49 22.26
C MET A 358 -12.13 -9.34 22.91
N PHE A 359 -11.13 -10.09 22.43
CA PHE A 359 -9.76 -10.04 22.94
C PHE A 359 -8.98 -8.95 22.21
N GLN A 360 -8.80 -7.80 22.86
CA GLN A 360 -8.04 -6.67 22.34
C GLN A 360 -7.03 -6.17 23.38
N GLU A 361 -5.90 -5.63 22.89
CA GLU A 361 -4.83 -5.01 23.66
C GLU A 361 -4.17 -5.92 24.72
N SER A 362 -4.78 -6.02 25.91
CA SER A 362 -4.19 -6.60 27.13
C SER A 362 -4.99 -7.76 27.73
N LEU A 363 -6.14 -8.10 27.14
CA LEU A 363 -7.00 -9.22 27.53
C LEU A 363 -6.83 -10.37 26.53
N ASP A 364 -6.22 -11.46 26.98
CA ASP A 364 -6.09 -12.72 26.24
C ASP A 364 -6.93 -13.82 26.92
N LEU A 365 -7.16 -14.95 26.23
CA LEU A 365 -8.00 -16.05 26.74
C LEU A 365 -7.54 -16.58 28.12
N HIS A 366 -6.22 -16.61 28.35
CA HIS A 366 -5.65 -16.97 29.65
C HIS A 366 -6.06 -15.96 30.73
N ARG A 367 -5.88 -14.66 30.48
CA ARG A 367 -6.24 -13.60 31.44
C ARG A 367 -7.75 -13.53 31.67
N TYR A 368 -8.55 -13.77 30.63
CA TYR A 368 -10.01 -13.87 30.71
C TYR A 368 -10.45 -14.98 31.68
N ALA A 369 -9.90 -16.19 31.52
CA ALA A 369 -10.18 -17.30 32.43
C ALA A 369 -9.63 -17.06 33.86
N GLN A 370 -8.45 -16.42 33.97
CA GLN A 370 -7.83 -16.09 35.25
C GLN A 370 -8.68 -15.09 36.05
N THR A 371 -9.25 -14.06 35.41
CA THR A 371 -10.07 -13.04 36.08
C THR A 371 -11.42 -13.57 36.58
N ALA A 372 -11.87 -14.71 36.06
CA ALA A 372 -13.13 -15.33 36.50
C ALA A 372 -12.97 -16.23 37.74
N LEU A 373 -11.74 -16.62 38.10
CA LEU A 373 -11.49 -17.48 39.26
C LEU A 373 -11.53 -16.71 40.59
N PRO A 374 -12.06 -17.31 41.67
CA PRO A 374 -12.90 -18.51 41.70
C PRO A 374 -14.40 -18.21 41.51
N ASP A 375 -14.79 -16.93 41.55
CA ASP A 375 -16.17 -16.54 41.85
C ASP A 375 -17.10 -16.50 40.63
N ASN A 376 -16.58 -16.13 39.46
CA ASN A 376 -17.36 -15.83 38.26
C ASN A 376 -17.25 -16.89 37.16
N ILE A 377 -16.84 -18.11 37.51
CA ILE A 377 -16.57 -19.19 36.56
C ILE A 377 -17.79 -19.56 35.71
N MET A 378 -18.99 -19.55 36.31
CA MET A 378 -20.22 -19.93 35.61
C MET A 378 -20.61 -18.95 34.50
N GLU A 379 -20.06 -17.75 34.49
CA GLU A 379 -20.32 -16.73 33.46
C GLU A 379 -19.43 -16.90 32.23
N ILE A 380 -18.29 -17.59 32.38
CA ILE A 380 -17.31 -17.78 31.31
C ILE A 380 -17.35 -19.17 30.69
N VAL A 381 -18.03 -20.12 31.33
CA VAL A 381 -18.12 -21.52 30.88
C VAL A 381 -19.24 -21.68 29.85
N GLU A 382 -19.03 -22.53 28.85
CA GLU A 382 -20.00 -22.78 27.78
C GLU A 382 -21.36 -23.26 28.35
N PRO A 383 -22.51 -22.74 27.86
CA PRO A 383 -23.82 -22.98 28.48
C PRO A 383 -24.21 -24.45 28.68
N ILE A 384 -23.73 -25.34 27.81
CA ILE A 384 -23.97 -26.80 27.88
C ILE A 384 -23.25 -27.43 29.09
N LEU A 385 -22.10 -26.89 29.48
CA LEU A 385 -21.38 -27.30 30.69
C LEU A 385 -21.96 -26.65 31.96
N ALA A 386 -22.81 -25.62 31.80
CA ALA A 386 -23.44 -24.86 32.88
C ALA A 386 -24.91 -25.26 33.14
N SER A 387 -25.59 -25.93 32.19
CA SER A 387 -26.99 -26.31 32.31
C SER A 387 -27.22 -27.49 33.25
N ASP A 388 -28.29 -27.43 34.04
CA ASP A 388 -28.89 -28.57 34.73
C ASP A 388 -29.77 -29.32 33.71
N ASP A 389 -29.62 -30.65 33.58
CA ASP A 389 -30.66 -31.47 32.94
C ASP A 389 -31.98 -31.22 33.69
N GLU A 390 -33.05 -30.85 32.99
CA GLU A 390 -34.35 -30.54 33.59
C GLU A 390 -34.97 -31.81 34.23
N GLU A 391 -34.76 -32.04 35.53
CA GLU A 391 -35.48 -33.06 36.31
C GLU A 391 -36.00 -32.53 37.67
N GLU A 392 -37.13 -33.12 38.09
CA GLU A 392 -38.17 -32.70 39.05
C GLU A 392 -37.78 -32.02 40.40
N PRO A 393 -38.73 -31.22 40.98
CA PRO A 393 -38.46 -30.28 42.08
C PRO A 393 -38.26 -30.89 43.49
N ALA A 394 -38.16 -32.21 43.65
CA ALA A 394 -38.15 -32.87 44.96
C ALA A 394 -36.77 -32.90 45.68
N ALA A 395 -35.71 -32.31 45.11
CA ALA A 395 -34.32 -32.57 45.49
C ALA A 395 -33.49 -31.32 45.90
N ALA A 396 -34.10 -30.30 46.53
CA ALA A 396 -33.45 -29.00 46.74
C ALA A 396 -32.10 -29.03 47.53
N VAL A 397 -31.93 -29.96 48.48
CA VAL A 397 -30.68 -30.07 49.29
C VAL A 397 -29.58 -30.87 48.58
N SER A 398 -29.93 -31.94 47.86
CA SER A 398 -28.95 -32.68 47.04
C SER A 398 -28.52 -31.89 45.80
N ASN A 399 -29.41 -31.06 45.25
CA ASN A 399 -29.12 -30.15 44.13
C ASN A 399 -28.09 -29.07 44.48
N ASN A 400 -28.12 -28.50 45.69
CA ASN A 400 -27.08 -27.55 46.10
C ASN A 400 -25.70 -28.20 46.22
N ARG A 401 -25.66 -29.45 46.69
CA ARG A 401 -24.41 -30.22 46.80
C ARG A 401 -23.87 -30.61 45.41
N SER A 402 -24.73 -30.98 44.47
CA SER A 402 -24.33 -31.31 43.09
C SER A 402 -23.85 -30.07 42.32
N ARG A 403 -24.49 -28.92 42.52
CA ARG A 403 -24.05 -27.63 41.95
C ARG A 403 -22.73 -27.16 42.51
N ALA A 404 -22.53 -27.25 43.84
CA ALA A 404 -21.25 -26.94 44.47
C ALA A 404 -20.13 -27.82 43.94
N LYS A 405 -20.36 -29.15 43.83
CA LYS A 405 -19.39 -30.09 43.26
C LYS A 405 -19.06 -29.80 41.79
N ARG A 406 -20.05 -29.48 40.97
CA ARG A 406 -19.85 -29.13 39.55
C ARG A 406 -19.02 -27.85 39.41
N ARG A 407 -19.36 -26.83 40.20
CA ARG A 407 -18.57 -25.60 40.29
C ARG A 407 -17.13 -25.90 40.70
N ASP A 408 -16.92 -26.70 41.74
CA ASP A 408 -15.57 -27.08 42.20
C ASP A 408 -14.78 -27.81 41.10
N CYS A 409 -15.43 -28.70 40.34
CA CYS A 409 -14.80 -29.38 39.21
C CYS A 409 -14.38 -28.40 38.11
N LEU A 410 -15.25 -27.44 37.76
CA LEU A 410 -14.92 -26.40 36.77
C LEU A 410 -13.77 -25.50 37.26
N VAL A 411 -13.73 -25.17 38.56
CA VAL A 411 -12.58 -24.47 39.18
C VAL A 411 -11.29 -25.25 38.96
N PHE A 412 -11.29 -26.56 39.21
CA PHE A 412 -10.11 -27.40 39.01
C PHE A 412 -9.70 -27.49 37.55
N LEU A 413 -10.64 -27.68 36.63
CA LEU A 413 -10.36 -27.77 35.20
C LEU A 413 -9.79 -26.46 34.63
N ILE A 414 -10.32 -25.30 35.05
CA ILE A 414 -9.79 -23.99 34.63
C ILE A 414 -8.39 -23.77 35.21
N LYS A 415 -8.13 -24.16 36.47
CA LYS A 415 -6.79 -24.06 37.07
C LYS A 415 -5.76 -24.89 36.30
N ILE A 416 -6.12 -26.11 35.88
CA ILE A 416 -5.28 -26.95 35.01
C ILE A 416 -5.07 -26.26 33.66
N GLY A 417 -6.11 -25.68 33.06
CA GLY A 417 -6.02 -24.93 31.81
C GLY A 417 -5.08 -23.71 31.90
N LEU A 418 -5.14 -22.97 33.01
CA LEU A 418 -4.25 -21.83 33.28
C LEU A 418 -2.80 -22.26 33.48
N SER A 419 -2.56 -23.32 34.26
CA SER A 419 -1.20 -23.81 34.50
C SER A 419 -0.55 -24.37 33.22
N CYS A 420 -1.36 -24.89 32.29
CA CYS A 420 -0.90 -25.32 30.96
C CYS A 420 -0.61 -24.15 30.01
N SER A 421 -1.19 -22.97 30.25
CA SER A 421 -1.16 -21.81 29.32
C SER A 421 -0.29 -20.63 29.77
N VAL A 422 0.52 -20.81 30.82
CA VAL A 422 1.49 -19.78 31.27
C VAL A 422 2.47 -19.41 30.16
N LYS A 423 2.82 -18.13 30.00
CA LYS A 423 3.70 -17.67 28.89
C LYS A 423 5.10 -18.28 28.92
N SER A 424 5.67 -18.45 30.12
CA SER A 424 6.98 -19.07 30.33
C SER A 424 6.92 -20.60 30.28
N PRO A 425 7.67 -21.29 29.40
CA PRO A 425 7.68 -22.74 29.31
C PRO A 425 8.18 -23.46 30.57
N GLN A 426 9.04 -22.81 31.36
CA GLN A 426 9.60 -23.38 32.60
C GLN A 426 8.57 -23.43 33.73
N ASP A 427 7.54 -22.57 33.67
CA ASP A 427 6.48 -22.47 34.67
C ASP A 427 5.20 -23.21 34.26
N ARG A 428 5.18 -23.83 33.08
CA ARG A 428 4.05 -24.63 32.60
C ARG A 428 4.05 -26.00 33.27
N THR A 429 2.87 -26.45 33.68
CA THR A 429 2.70 -27.83 34.14
C THR A 429 3.06 -28.82 33.03
N GLU A 430 3.86 -29.84 33.35
CA GLU A 430 4.15 -30.92 32.40
C GLU A 430 2.87 -31.65 31.99
N ILE A 431 2.78 -32.03 30.73
CA ILE A 431 1.60 -32.72 30.17
C ILE A 431 1.27 -34.00 30.95
N SER A 432 2.28 -34.74 31.40
CA SER A 432 2.14 -35.93 32.25
C SER A 432 1.41 -35.61 33.57
N SER A 433 1.78 -34.51 34.23
CA SER A 433 1.15 -34.02 35.46
C SER A 433 -0.27 -33.52 35.21
N ALA A 434 -0.48 -32.76 34.13
CA ALA A 434 -1.81 -32.28 33.75
C ALA A 434 -2.77 -33.45 33.45
N ILE A 435 -2.30 -34.50 32.77
CA ILE A 435 -3.09 -35.73 32.53
C ILE A 435 -3.42 -36.45 33.85
N HIS A 436 -2.46 -36.51 34.79
CA HIS A 436 -2.70 -37.11 36.10
C HIS A 436 -3.76 -36.33 36.90
N GLU A 437 -3.72 -35.00 36.86
CA GLU A 437 -4.71 -34.12 37.50
C GLU A 437 -6.09 -34.25 36.83
N LEU A 438 -6.16 -34.26 35.49
CA LEU A 438 -7.40 -34.48 34.76
C LEU A 438 -8.02 -35.85 35.08
N ASN A 439 -7.21 -36.90 35.21
CA ASN A 439 -7.67 -38.22 35.63
C ASN A 439 -8.17 -38.24 37.08
N SER A 440 -7.60 -37.41 37.95
CA SER A 440 -8.08 -37.24 39.34
C SER A 440 -9.42 -36.51 39.39
N VAL A 441 -9.63 -35.50 38.55
CA VAL A 441 -10.95 -34.85 38.39
C VAL A 441 -11.98 -35.83 37.83
N ARG A 442 -11.59 -36.66 36.85
CA ARG A 442 -12.46 -37.70 36.27
C ARG A 442 -12.87 -38.75 37.31
N SER A 443 -11.93 -39.24 38.13
CA SER A 443 -12.24 -40.23 39.16
C SER A 443 -13.12 -39.65 40.28
N PHE A 444 -12.92 -38.38 40.65
CA PHE A 444 -13.80 -37.64 41.56
C PHE A 444 -15.24 -37.54 41.02
N LEU A 445 -15.43 -37.31 39.73
CA LEU A 445 -16.76 -37.32 39.10
C LEU A 445 -17.38 -38.73 39.05
N GLN A 446 -16.59 -39.77 38.78
CA GLN A 446 -17.05 -41.15 38.67
C GLN A 446 -17.44 -41.77 40.02
N THR A 447 -16.69 -41.49 41.08
CA THR A 447 -16.98 -41.96 42.47
C THR A 447 -18.24 -41.33 43.08
N THR A 448 -18.90 -40.42 42.36
CA THR A 448 -20.13 -39.75 42.83
C THR A 448 -21.38 -40.14 42.05
N ARG A 449 -21.28 -41.12 41.13
CA ARG A 449 -22.40 -41.71 40.40
C ARG A 449 -22.98 -42.98 41.04
N ASP A 450 -22.28 -43.52 42.05
CA ASP A 450 -22.77 -44.52 43.02
C ASP A 450 -23.21 -43.79 44.30
#